data_AF-X0WVF0-F1
#
_entry.id   AF-X0WVF0-F1
#
_cell.length_a   1.000
_cell.length_b   1.000
_cell.length_c   1.000
_cell.angle_alpha   90.00
_cell.angle_beta   90.00
_cell.angle_gamma   90.00
#
_symmetry.space_group_name_H-M   'P 1'
#
loop_
_entity.id
_entity.type
_entity.pdbx_description
1 polymer ?
#
loop_
_entity_poly.entity_id
_entity_poly.type
_entity_poly.pdbx_seq_one_letter_code
_entity_poly.pdbx_strand_id
1 'polypeptide(L)'
;PVELDDAARIDGASTYRIFLQIMLPLIKPALATVAIFAFVGNWNNFMAPLIYISDMTRYTMALGLRLFQGQHATYNQHYVMAVSVVNVAPILVLFFFAQQQFIQGVTLTGIKG
;
A
#
# COMPACT_ATOMS: atom_id res chain seq x y z
N PRO A 1 -6.54 22.36 11.74
CA PRO A 1 -7.22 21.13 12.22
C PRO A 1 -7.90 21.32 13.57
N VAL A 2 -7.20 21.86 14.57
CA VAL A 2 -7.77 22.16 15.90
C VAL A 2 -8.88 23.22 15.78
N GLU A 3 -8.62 24.30 15.06
CA GLU A 3 -9.61 25.36 14.80
C GLU A 3 -10.87 24.88 14.05
N LEU A 4 -10.75 23.83 13.21
CA LEU A 4 -11.89 23.22 12.51
C LEU A 4 -12.70 22.27 13.41
N ASP A 5 -12.05 21.61 14.37
CA ASP A 5 -12.73 20.78 15.39
C ASP A 5 -13.47 21.69 16.38
N ASP A 6 -12.81 22.74 16.88
CA ASP A 6 -13.41 23.71 17.80
C ASP A 6 -14.62 24.42 17.18
N ALA A 7 -14.53 24.84 15.91
CA ALA A 7 -15.67 25.40 15.18
C ALA A 7 -16.83 24.40 15.03
N ALA A 8 -16.54 23.14 14.66
CA ALA A 8 -17.58 22.13 14.49
C ALA A 8 -18.26 21.73 15.83
N ARG A 9 -17.53 21.80 16.94
CA ARG A 9 -18.10 21.61 18.30
C ARG A 9 -18.99 22.77 18.69
N ILE A 10 -18.61 24.01 18.37
CA ILE A 10 -19.44 25.20 18.58
C ILE A 10 -20.74 25.09 17.76
N ASP A 11 -20.67 24.53 16.55
CA ASP A 11 -21.84 24.24 15.68
C ASP A 11 -22.68 23.02 16.12
N GLY A 12 -22.36 22.40 17.27
CA GLY A 12 -23.12 21.29 17.83
C GLY A 12 -22.89 19.93 17.14
N ALA A 13 -21.84 19.78 16.32
CA ALA A 13 -21.50 18.50 15.73
C ALA A 13 -21.00 17.50 16.79
N SER A 14 -21.49 16.27 16.73
CA SER A 14 -20.97 15.19 17.58
C SER A 14 -19.54 14.81 17.18
N THR A 15 -18.73 14.35 18.14
CA THR A 15 -17.33 13.94 17.90
C THR A 15 -17.19 12.92 16.75
N TYR A 16 -18.15 11.99 16.65
CA TYR A 16 -18.18 11.00 15.57
C TYR A 16 -18.38 11.64 14.18
N ARG A 17 -19.24 12.66 14.09
CA ARG A 17 -19.48 13.42 12.87
C ARG A 17 -18.25 14.23 12.46
N ILE A 18 -17.60 14.88 13.41
CA ILE A 18 -16.35 15.64 13.19
C ILE A 18 -15.26 14.70 12.64
N PHE A 19 -15.10 13.52 13.25
CA PHE A 19 -14.14 12.54 12.78
C PHE A 19 -14.39 12.11 11.32
N LEU A 20 -15.60 11.67 10.99
CA LEU A 20 -15.90 11.13 9.66
C LEU A 20 -15.99 12.20 8.57
N GLN A 21 -16.55 13.37 8.86
CA GLN A 21 -16.85 14.38 7.84
C GLN A 21 -15.75 15.43 7.69
N ILE A 22 -14.95 15.66 8.73
CA ILE A 22 -13.91 16.71 8.72
C ILE A 22 -12.53 16.09 8.77
N MET A 23 -12.22 15.27 9.77
CA MET A 23 -10.85 14.73 9.94
C MET A 23 -10.50 13.69 8.87
N LEU A 24 -11.38 12.71 8.62
CA LEU A 24 -11.16 11.62 7.68
C LEU A 24 -10.82 12.08 6.24
N PRO A 25 -11.56 13.01 5.61
CA PRO A 25 -11.20 13.50 4.28
C PRO A 25 -9.88 14.30 4.28
N LEU A 26 -9.56 15.01 5.36
CA LEU A 26 -8.28 15.73 5.49
C LEU A 26 -7.08 14.78 5.50
N ILE A 27 -7.20 13.62 6.17
CA ILE A 27 -6.11 12.64 6.26
C ILE A 27 -6.11 11.60 5.14
N LYS A 28 -7.10 11.64 4.23
CA LYS A 28 -7.20 10.73 3.08
C LYS A 28 -5.90 10.57 2.26
N PRO A 29 -5.14 11.63 1.90
CA PRO A 29 -3.88 11.45 1.18
C PRO A 29 -2.79 10.76 2.02
N ALA A 30 -2.76 11.01 3.34
CA ALA A 30 -1.85 10.33 4.25
C ALA A 30 -2.21 8.85 4.40
N LEU A 31 -3.50 8.53 4.55
CA LEU A 31 -4.00 7.15 4.60
C LEU A 31 -3.70 6.40 3.31
N ALA A 32 -3.84 7.04 2.14
CA ALA A 32 -3.47 6.44 0.86
C ALA A 32 -1.99 6.06 0.85
N THR A 33 -1.11 6.99 1.26
CA THR A 33 0.34 6.75 1.36
C THR A 33 0.66 5.56 2.27
N VAL A 34 0.07 5.50 3.47
CA VAL A 34 0.26 4.39 4.41
C VAL A 34 -0.23 3.07 3.80
N ALA A 35 -1.40 3.06 3.17
CA ALA A 35 -1.96 1.87 2.52
C ALA A 35 -1.05 1.34 1.40
N ILE A 36 -0.47 2.23 0.60
CA ILE A 36 0.48 1.87 -0.47
C ILE A 36 1.73 1.22 0.12
N PHE A 37 2.38 1.86 1.10
CA PHE A 37 3.57 1.31 1.73
C PHE A 37 3.29 -0.02 2.43
N ALA A 38 2.15 -0.12 3.13
CA ALA A 38 1.73 -1.36 3.77
C ALA A 38 1.48 -2.47 2.74
N PHE A 39 0.85 -2.16 1.60
CA PHE A 39 0.64 -3.13 0.52
C PHE A 39 1.98 -3.59 -0.05
N VAL A 40 2.85 -2.67 -0.46
CA VAL A 40 4.15 -3.01 -1.06
C VAL A 40 5.01 -3.81 -0.08
N GLY A 41 5.02 -3.45 1.20
CA GLY A 41 5.73 -4.15 2.25
C GLY A 41 5.24 -5.59 2.44
N ASN A 42 3.92 -5.79 2.51
CA ASN A 42 3.34 -7.12 2.65
C ASN A 42 3.42 -7.96 1.37
N TRP A 43 3.30 -7.34 0.19
CA TRP A 43 3.39 -8.02 -1.10
C TRP A 43 4.79 -8.61 -1.34
N ASN A 44 5.84 -7.89 -0.93
CA ASN A 44 7.21 -8.34 -1.02
C ASN A 44 7.67 -9.16 0.21
N ASN A 45 6.79 -9.40 1.19
CA ASN A 45 7.15 -10.11 2.40
C ASN A 45 7.37 -11.59 2.10
N PHE A 46 8.62 -12.01 2.21
CA PHE A 46 9.04 -13.39 2.04
C PHE A 46 9.21 -14.11 3.38
N MET A 47 9.78 -13.43 4.39
CA MET A 47 10.21 -14.07 5.63
C MET A 47 9.05 -14.55 6.50
N ALA A 48 8.01 -13.74 6.70
CA ALA A 48 6.88 -14.18 7.51
C ALA A 48 6.16 -15.37 6.88
N PRO A 49 5.79 -15.36 5.58
CA PRO A 49 5.21 -16.53 4.93
C PRO A 49 6.10 -17.77 4.98
N LEU A 50 7.42 -17.62 4.81
CA LEU A 50 8.35 -18.74 4.88
C LEU A 50 8.31 -19.45 6.25
N ILE A 51 8.16 -18.68 7.33
CA ILE A 51 8.13 -19.21 8.70
C ILE A 51 6.76 -19.80 9.04
N TYR A 52 5.67 -19.14 8.64
CA TYR A 52 4.32 -19.50 9.08
C TYR A 52 3.58 -20.45 8.14
N ILE A 53 3.98 -20.55 6.86
CA ILE A 53 3.26 -21.32 5.85
C ILE A 53 4.06 -22.54 5.45
N SER A 54 3.55 -23.72 5.79
CA SER A 54 4.16 -25.00 5.43
C SER A 54 3.57 -25.63 4.16
N ASP A 55 2.31 -25.31 3.83
CA ASP A 55 1.59 -25.88 2.69
C ASP A 55 1.81 -25.04 1.42
N MET A 56 2.26 -25.69 0.34
CA MET A 56 2.56 -25.04 -0.95
C MET A 56 1.34 -24.38 -1.58
N THR A 57 0.13 -24.88 -1.31
CA THR A 57 -1.11 -24.30 -1.84
C THR A 57 -1.43 -22.92 -1.28
N ARG A 58 -0.75 -22.52 -0.19
CA ARG A 58 -0.95 -21.24 0.50
C ARG A 58 0.21 -20.27 0.31
N TYR A 59 1.17 -20.60 -0.55
CA TYR A 59 2.33 -19.74 -0.75
C TYR A 59 1.93 -18.38 -1.32
N THR A 60 2.48 -17.34 -0.72
CA THR A 60 2.41 -15.99 -1.26
C THR A 60 3.22 -15.91 -2.55
N MET A 61 2.91 -14.96 -3.43
CA MET A 61 3.69 -14.78 -4.68
C MET A 61 5.18 -14.59 -4.39
N ALA A 62 5.55 -13.85 -3.35
CA ALA A 62 6.95 -13.65 -2.96
C ALA A 62 7.64 -14.97 -2.55
N LEU A 63 6.98 -15.81 -1.74
CA LEU A 63 7.50 -17.12 -1.34
C LEU A 63 7.58 -18.09 -2.51
N GLY A 64 6.51 -18.20 -3.28
CA GLY A 64 6.45 -19.07 -4.46
C GLY A 64 7.51 -18.70 -5.50
N LEU A 65 7.67 -17.41 -5.80
CA LEU A 65 8.67 -16.93 -6.77
C LEU A 65 10.10 -17.24 -6.31
N ARG A 66 10.44 -17.07 -5.03
CA ARG A 66 11.78 -17.37 -4.49
C ARG A 66 12.11 -18.86 -4.56
N LEU A 67 11.15 -19.72 -4.23
CA LEU A 67 11.32 -21.17 -4.34
C LEU A 67 11.40 -21.61 -5.81
N PHE A 68 10.58 -21.01 -6.68
CA PHE A 68 10.59 -21.26 -8.11
C PHE A 68 11.92 -20.86 -8.76
N GLN A 69 12.47 -19.70 -8.38
CA GLN A 69 13.81 -19.25 -8.76
C GLN A 69 14.87 -20.29 -8.37
N GLY A 70 14.87 -20.78 -7.14
CA GLY A 70 15.84 -21.78 -6.68
C GLY A 70 15.81 -23.09 -7.48
N GLN A 71 14.62 -23.50 -7.97
CA GLN A 71 14.45 -24.74 -8.73
C GLN A 71 14.66 -24.59 -10.25
N HIS A 72 14.37 -23.41 -10.81
CA HIS A 72 14.25 -23.22 -12.26
C HIS A 72 15.23 -22.19 -12.85
N ALA A 73 16.06 -21.53 -12.04
CA ALA A 73 16.95 -20.46 -12.52
C ALA A 73 17.94 -20.90 -13.61
N THR A 74 18.42 -22.15 -13.61
CA THR A 74 19.51 -22.57 -14.51
C THR A 74 19.04 -23.02 -15.90
N TYR A 75 17.90 -23.71 -15.98
CA TYR A 75 17.41 -24.29 -17.25
C TYR A 75 16.15 -23.61 -17.80
N ASN A 76 15.37 -22.96 -16.92
CA ASN A 76 14.02 -22.47 -17.21
C ASN A 76 13.88 -20.98 -16.85
N GLN A 77 14.93 -20.20 -17.12
CA GLN A 77 15.02 -18.79 -16.75
C GLN A 77 13.90 -17.92 -17.36
N HIS A 78 13.40 -18.27 -18.55
CA HIS A 78 12.29 -17.55 -19.19
C HIS A 78 11.01 -17.59 -18.36
N TYR A 79 10.72 -18.71 -17.71
CA TYR A 79 9.57 -18.84 -16.81
C TYR A 79 9.73 -17.98 -15.56
N VAL A 80 10.94 -17.95 -14.99
CA VAL A 80 11.25 -17.11 -13.83
C VAL A 80 11.04 -15.63 -14.15
N MET A 81 11.45 -15.19 -15.34
CA MET A 81 11.23 -13.81 -15.80
C MET A 81 9.74 -13.51 -15.98
N ALA A 82 8.97 -14.42 -16.59
CA ALA A 82 7.53 -14.25 -16.76
C ALA A 82 6.79 -14.10 -15.42
N VAL A 83 7.08 -14.97 -14.44
CA VAL A 83 6.48 -14.90 -13.11
C VAL A 83 6.91 -13.63 -12.37
N SER A 84 8.16 -13.18 -12.55
CA SER A 84 8.65 -11.92 -11.96
C SER A 84 7.89 -10.71 -12.50
N VAL A 85 7.60 -10.67 -13.81
CA VAL A 85 6.78 -9.60 -14.41
C VAL A 85 5.36 -9.60 -13.84
N VAL A 86 4.74 -10.78 -13.72
CA VAL A 86 3.41 -10.92 -13.11
C VAL A 86 3.41 -10.48 -11.65
N ASN A 87 4.46 -10.78 -10.89
CA ASN A 87 4.58 -10.37 -9.49
C ASN A 87 4.72 -8.84 -9.33
N VAL A 88 5.34 -8.16 -10.29
CA VAL A 88 5.53 -6.69 -10.27
C VAL A 88 4.29 -5.95 -10.78
N ALA A 89 3.48 -6.56 -11.65
CA ALA A 89 2.32 -5.93 -12.28
C ALA A 89 1.33 -5.28 -11.28
N PRO A 90 0.94 -5.91 -10.15
CA PRO A 90 0.04 -5.30 -9.17
C PRO A 90 0.61 -4.04 -8.53
N ILE A 91 1.92 -4.01 -8.27
CA ILE A 91 2.60 -2.83 -7.71
C ILE A 91 2.57 -1.69 -8.72
N LEU A 92 2.80 -1.98 -10.01
CA LEU A 92 2.71 -0.97 -11.07
C LEU A 92 1.30 -0.41 -11.20
N VAL A 93 0.29 -1.27 -11.20
CA VAL A 93 -1.12 -0.85 -11.21
C VAL A 93 -1.41 0.08 -10.03
N LEU A 94 -0.97 -0.30 -8.83
CA LEU A 94 -1.16 0.49 -7.63
C LEU A 94 -0.41 1.83 -7.71
N PHE A 95 0.80 1.86 -8.28
CA PHE A 95 1.55 3.08 -8.54
C PHE A 95 0.80 4.04 -9.48
N PHE A 96 0.20 3.55 -10.57
CA PHE A 96 -0.58 4.37 -11.48
C PHE A 96 -1.81 5.01 -10.83
N PHE A 97 -2.45 4.33 -9.88
CA PHE A 97 -3.53 4.91 -9.08
C PHE A 97 -3.01 5.90 -8.02
N ALA A 98 -1.87 5.57 -7.40
CA ALA A 98 -1.26 6.35 -6.34
C ALA A 98 -0.62 7.66 -6.81
N GLN A 99 -0.11 7.73 -8.04
CA GLN A 99 0.63 8.90 -8.54
C GLN A 99 -0.15 10.22 -8.41
N GLN A 100 -1.48 10.20 -8.62
CA GLN A 100 -2.32 11.39 -8.46
C GLN A 100 -2.41 11.84 -6.99
N GLN A 101 -2.47 10.90 -6.05
CA GLN A 101 -2.54 11.19 -4.61
C GLN A 101 -1.19 11.67 -4.05
N PHE A 102 -0.07 11.10 -4.54
CA PHE A 102 1.26 11.58 -4.20
C PHE A 102 1.50 13.00 -4.67
N ILE A 103 1.10 13.34 -5.90
CA ILE A 103 1.21 14.72 -6.42
C ILE A 103 0.40 15.70 -5.56
N GLN A 104 -0.85 15.36 -5.22
CA GLN A 104 -1.69 16.20 -4.34
C GLN A 104 -1.10 16.36 -2.94
N GLY A 105 -0.54 15.29 -2.35
CA GLY A 105 0.13 15.32 -1.06
C GLY A 105 1.37 16.20 -1.03
N VAL A 106 2.22 16.14 -2.07
CA VAL A 106 3.42 16.98 -2.19
C VAL A 106 3.05 18.46 -2.39
N THR A 107 2.00 18.76 -3.15
CA THR A 107 1.52 20.15 -3.32
C THR A 107 0.98 20.75 -2.02
N LEU A 108 0.31 19.97 -1.17
CA LEU A 108 -0.15 20.41 0.15
C LEU A 108 1.00 20.74 1.11
N THR A 109 2.15 20.05 0.98
CA THR A 109 3.37 20.38 1.73
C THR A 109 4.19 21.52 1.13
N GLY A 110 4.00 21.82 -0.16
CA GLY A 110 4.72 22.88 -0.89
C GLY A 110 4.12 24.29 -0.77
N ILE A 111 2.86 24.43 -0.33
CA ILE A 111 2.16 25.74 -0.21
C ILE A 111 2.37 26.39 1.18
N LYS A 112 3.28 25.87 2.02
CA LYS A 112 3.78 26.60 3.19
C LYS A 112 5.11 27.27 2.85
N GLY A 113 5.00 28.29 2.01
CA GLY A 113 5.98 29.33 1.71
C GLY A 113 5.22 30.59 1.33
#